data_AF-A0A4Y3QKL3-F1
#
_entry.id   AF-A0A4Y3QKL3-F1
#
_cell.length_a   1.000
_cell.length_b   1.000
_cell.length_c   1.000
_cell.angle_alpha   90.00
_cell.angle_beta   90.00
_cell.angle_gamma   90.00
#
_symmetry.space_group_name_H-M   'P 1'
#
loop_
_entity.id
_entity.type
_entity.pdbx_description
1 polymer ?
#
loop_
_entity_poly.entity_id
_entity_poly.type
_entity_poly.pdbx_seq_one_letter_code
_entity_poly.pdbx_strand_id
1 'polypeptide(L)'
;MEPRGLARTEGQLAQRQPPAAQVQLVTPPRRRTRLVVAAVALAAIAATGWFGYRIAQDIVDPKRNLTISYFQELGASGSAAGYAFEGLRDTTEASCPQTNGCVEAARSDRAQFYRFADRDQAEAFAASLEDGYASDRIVIDFSGHAWSSSGREQAQRTLDHTWSSD
;
A
#
# COMPACT_ATOMS: atom_id res chain seq x y z
N MET A 1 43.94 69.11 66.90
CA MET A 1 42.81 69.94 67.33
C MET A 1 42.01 70.28 66.09
N GLU A 2 40.76 69.79 66.03
CA GLU A 2 39.63 70.20 65.18
C GLU A 2 39.45 71.75 65.12
N PRO A 3 38.60 72.36 64.25
CA PRO A 3 37.33 71.81 63.71
C PRO A 3 36.90 72.21 62.27
N ARG A 4 35.96 71.40 61.75
CA ARG A 4 34.63 71.69 61.15
C ARG A 4 34.38 72.96 60.31
N GLY A 5 33.67 72.77 59.18
CA GLY A 5 32.78 73.78 58.61
C GLY A 5 32.25 73.46 57.21
N LEU A 6 30.97 73.06 57.12
CA LEU A 6 30.21 72.72 55.91
C LEU A 6 29.59 73.96 55.22
N ALA A 7 29.53 73.96 53.87
CA ALA A 7 28.49 74.58 53.03
C ALA A 7 28.74 74.15 51.56
N ARG A 8 27.95 73.26 50.93
CA ARG A 8 26.65 73.43 50.23
C ARG A 8 26.69 74.38 49.02
N THR A 9 26.60 73.79 47.83
CA THR A 9 26.05 74.34 46.56
C THR A 9 25.99 73.15 45.58
N GLU A 10 24.86 72.46 45.44
CA GLU A 10 23.80 72.72 44.46
C GLU A 10 24.33 73.01 43.04
N GLY A 11 24.45 71.94 42.25
CA GLY A 11 24.87 71.96 40.84
C GLY A 11 24.16 70.86 40.04
N GLN A 12 22.95 71.18 39.59
CA GLN A 12 22.22 70.71 38.41
C GLN A 12 22.61 69.38 37.72
N LEU A 13 21.66 68.43 37.82
CA LEU A 13 20.89 67.87 36.69
C LEU A 13 21.57 67.82 35.31
N ALA A 14 22.04 66.62 34.94
CA ALA A 14 22.08 66.17 33.55
C ALA A 14 21.68 64.70 33.48
N GLN A 15 20.39 64.45 33.69
CA GLN A 15 19.76 63.14 33.57
C GLN A 15 19.68 62.80 32.07
N ARG A 16 20.71 62.14 31.53
CA ARG A 16 20.68 61.57 30.18
C ARG A 16 19.72 60.39 30.17
N GLN A 17 18.50 60.65 29.71
CA GLN A 17 17.50 59.62 29.41
C GLN A 17 17.91 58.93 28.09
N PRO A 18 18.26 57.64 28.05
CA PRO A 18 18.46 56.94 26.80
C PRO A 18 17.11 56.80 26.07
N PRO A 19 17.07 56.87 24.73
CA PRO A 19 15.85 56.69 23.98
C PRO A 19 15.27 55.31 24.28
N ALA A 20 13.97 55.28 24.59
CA ALA A 20 13.21 54.05 24.75
C ALA A 20 13.35 53.20 23.48
N ALA A 21 14.18 52.16 23.55
CA ALA A 21 14.19 51.10 22.56
C ALA A 21 12.83 50.40 22.63
N GLN A 22 11.92 50.76 21.73
CA GLN A 22 10.67 50.07 21.50
C GLN A 22 11.00 48.66 21.01
N VAL A 23 11.03 47.69 21.92
CA VAL A 23 11.08 46.27 21.57
C VAL A 23 9.74 45.92 20.96
N GLN A 24 9.63 46.05 19.64
CA GLN A 24 8.47 45.55 18.90
C GLN A 24 8.47 44.02 19.02
N LEU A 25 7.57 43.47 19.83
CA LEU A 25 7.23 42.06 19.76
C LEU A 25 6.60 41.80 18.40
N VAL A 26 7.42 41.29 17.47
CA VAL A 26 6.97 40.73 16.20
C VAL A 26 6.08 39.53 16.54
N THR A 27 4.77 39.76 16.62
CA THR A 27 3.80 38.67 16.72
C THR A 27 3.73 38.00 15.34
N PRO A 28 3.99 36.68 15.23
CA PRO A 28 3.90 36.01 13.95
C PRO A 28 2.45 36.04 13.43
N PRO A 29 2.25 36.16 12.11
CA PRO A 29 0.92 36.30 11.52
C PRO A 29 0.09 35.02 11.74
N ARG A 30 -0.90 35.11 12.64
CA ARG A 30 -1.85 34.04 13.07
C ARG A 30 -2.62 33.32 11.93
N ARG A 31 -2.56 33.81 10.70
CA ARG A 31 -3.30 33.24 9.55
C ARG A 31 -2.67 31.97 8.98
N ARG A 32 -1.33 31.86 8.97
CA ARG A 32 -0.64 30.71 8.39
C ARG A 32 -0.75 29.47 9.28
N THR A 33 -0.74 29.65 10.60
CA THR A 33 -0.82 28.56 11.57
C THR A 33 -2.17 27.84 11.55
N ARG A 34 -3.28 28.56 11.33
CA ARG A 34 -4.63 27.97 11.25
C ARG A 34 -4.83 27.11 10.00
N LEU A 35 -4.22 27.49 8.87
CA LEU A 35 -4.29 26.71 7.64
C LEU A 35 -3.50 25.40 7.71
N VAL A 36 -2.33 25.41 8.38
CA VAL A 36 -1.51 24.20 8.57
C VAL A 36 -2.21 23.18 9.46
N VAL A 37 -2.84 23.61 10.56
CA VAL A 37 -3.56 22.70 11.47
C VAL A 37 -4.79 22.06 10.81
N ALA A 38 -5.54 22.83 10.01
CA ALA A 38 -6.70 22.31 9.28
C ALA A 38 -6.30 21.27 8.21
N ALA A 39 -5.19 21.49 7.50
CA ALA A 39 -4.68 20.55 6.51
C ALA A 39 -4.22 19.21 7.14
N VAL A 40 -3.58 19.26 8.31
CA VAL A 40 -3.14 18.06 9.04
C VAL A 40 -4.34 17.25 9.55
N ALA A 41 -5.39 17.91 10.05
CA ALA A 41 -6.60 17.22 10.52
C ALA A 41 -7.37 16.51 9.39
N LEU A 42 -7.47 17.13 8.21
CA LEU A 42 -8.11 16.51 7.04
C LEU A 42 -7.30 15.30 6.52
N ALA A 43 -5.97 15.39 6.51
CA ALA A 43 -5.11 14.27 6.12
C ALA A 43 -5.26 13.07 7.07
N ALA A 44 -5.40 13.31 8.38
CA ALA A 44 -5.58 12.25 9.37
C ALA A 44 -6.92 11.51 9.21
N ILE A 45 -8.00 12.22 8.89
CA ILE A 45 -9.35 11.62 8.67
C ILE A 45 -9.38 10.82 7.35
N ALA A 46 -8.72 11.31 6.30
CA ALA A 46 -8.61 10.58 5.04
C ALA A 46 -7.80 9.27 5.21
N ALA A 47 -6.72 9.31 6.02
CA ALA A 47 -5.89 8.14 6.29
C ALA A 47 -6.63 7.05 7.09
N THR A 48 -7.44 7.42 8.09
CA THR A 48 -8.22 6.46 8.88
C THR A 48 -9.39 5.85 8.09
N GLY A 49 -10.05 6.64 7.23
CA GLY A 49 -11.09 6.14 6.33
C GLY A 49 -10.56 5.10 5.33
N TRP A 50 -9.38 5.36 4.74
CA TRP A 50 -8.72 4.43 3.81
C TRP A 50 -8.33 3.10 4.49
N PHE A 51 -7.76 3.17 5.70
CA PHE A 51 -7.35 1.97 6.43
C PHE A 51 -8.53 1.13 6.92
N GLY A 52 -9.60 1.78 7.40
CA GLY A 52 -10.85 1.09 7.78
C GLY A 52 -11.55 0.41 6.60
N TYR A 53 -11.53 1.04 5.42
CA TYR A 53 -12.07 0.44 4.19
C TYR A 53 -11.31 -0.83 3.76
N ARG A 54 -9.98 -0.84 3.89
CA ARG A 54 -9.15 -2.02 3.58
C ARG A 54 -9.48 -3.19 4.52
N ILE A 55 -9.57 -2.95 5.83
CA ILE A 55 -9.94 -3.98 6.81
C ILE A 55 -11.35 -4.53 6.57
N ALA A 56 -12.30 -3.66 6.20
CA ALA A 56 -13.67 -4.09 5.89
C ALA A 56 -13.74 -4.99 4.65
N GLN A 57 -12.89 -4.77 3.64
CA GLN A 57 -12.84 -5.62 2.44
C GLN A 57 -12.29 -7.02 2.73
N ASP A 58 -11.36 -7.16 3.66
CA ASP A 58 -10.76 -8.46 4.03
C ASP A 58 -11.75 -9.38 4.77
N ILE A 59 -12.74 -8.80 5.46
CA ILE A 59 -13.79 -9.55 6.17
C ILE A 59 -14.91 -9.99 5.21
N VAL A 60 -15.17 -9.21 4.16
CA VAL A 60 -16.29 -9.45 3.23
C VAL A 60 -15.93 -10.47 2.15
N ASP A 61 -14.64 -10.62 1.83
CA ASP A 61 -14.19 -11.55 0.80
C ASP A 61 -12.87 -12.22 1.21
N PRO A 62 -12.90 -13.32 1.99
CA PRO A 62 -11.70 -14.05 2.41
C PRO A 62 -10.86 -14.52 1.21
N LYS A 63 -11.46 -14.55 0.01
CA LYS A 63 -10.80 -14.89 -1.25
C LYS A 63 -9.89 -13.80 -1.81
N ARG A 64 -9.87 -12.61 -1.20
CA ARG A 64 -8.86 -11.60 -1.55
C ARG A 64 -7.45 -11.97 -1.09
N ASN A 65 -7.33 -12.87 -0.11
CA ASN A 65 -6.08 -13.19 0.55
C ASN A 65 -5.41 -14.50 0.13
N LEU A 66 -6.02 -15.37 -0.70
CA LEU A 66 -5.20 -16.45 -1.28
C LEU A 66 -4.35 -15.89 -2.41
N THR A 67 -3.06 -16.04 -2.18
CA THR A 67 -1.98 -15.70 -3.06
C THR A 67 -1.59 -16.92 -3.87
N ILE A 68 -0.83 -16.74 -4.94
CA ILE A 68 -0.33 -17.87 -5.74
C ILE A 68 0.58 -18.80 -4.90
N SER A 69 1.16 -18.30 -3.80
CA SER A 69 1.95 -19.12 -2.87
C SER A 69 1.15 -20.25 -2.21
N TYR A 70 -0.16 -20.11 -2.03
CA TYR A 70 -1.02 -21.21 -1.56
C TYR A 70 -0.92 -22.44 -2.48
N PHE A 71 -0.88 -22.20 -3.79
CA PHE A 71 -0.75 -23.27 -4.78
C PHE A 71 0.67 -23.83 -4.88
N GLN A 72 1.69 -23.01 -4.59
CA GLN A 72 3.07 -23.50 -4.46
C GLN A 72 3.17 -24.53 -3.32
N GLU A 73 2.50 -24.27 -2.19
CA GLU A 73 2.44 -25.20 -1.06
C GLU A 73 1.68 -26.48 -1.43
N LEU A 74 0.54 -26.36 -2.11
CA LEU A 74 -0.21 -27.51 -2.62
C LEU A 74 0.63 -28.35 -3.59
N GLY A 75 1.36 -27.71 -4.51
CA GLY A 75 2.27 -28.39 -5.43
C GLY A 75 3.42 -29.11 -4.72
N ALA A 76 4.01 -28.45 -3.71
CA ALA A 76 5.08 -29.03 -2.91
C ALA A 76 4.64 -30.22 -2.05
N SER A 77 3.35 -30.30 -1.68
CA SER A 77 2.80 -31.42 -0.90
C SER A 77 2.81 -32.76 -1.63
N GLY A 78 2.95 -32.76 -2.97
CA GLY A 78 2.85 -33.97 -3.79
C GLY A 78 1.44 -34.55 -3.85
N SER A 79 0.42 -33.80 -3.41
CA SER A 79 -0.98 -34.23 -3.50
C SER A 79 -1.44 -34.32 -4.96
N ALA A 80 -2.42 -35.19 -5.23
CA ALA A 80 -3.03 -35.28 -6.55
C ALA A 80 -3.65 -33.95 -7.02
N ALA A 81 -4.15 -33.13 -6.08
CA ALA A 81 -4.65 -31.80 -6.35
C ALA A 81 -3.54 -30.78 -6.67
N GLY A 82 -2.33 -30.99 -6.11
CA GLY A 82 -1.15 -30.16 -6.29
C GLY A 82 -0.37 -30.41 -7.58
N TYR A 83 -0.61 -31.53 -8.28
CA TYR A 83 0.15 -31.91 -9.49
C TYR A 83 0.22 -30.79 -10.55
N ALA A 84 -0.87 -30.05 -10.73
CA ALA A 84 -0.96 -28.92 -11.67
C ALA A 84 -0.07 -27.72 -11.27
N PHE A 85 0.29 -27.62 -10.00
CA PHE A 85 1.00 -26.50 -9.38
C PHE A 85 2.43 -26.88 -8.93
N GLU A 86 2.84 -28.12 -9.19
CA GLU A 86 4.19 -28.59 -8.93
C GLU A 86 5.22 -27.74 -9.71
N GLY A 87 6.30 -27.35 -9.04
CA GLY A 87 7.39 -26.59 -9.66
C GLY A 87 7.07 -25.11 -9.91
N LEU A 88 5.96 -24.59 -9.38
CA LEU A 88 5.65 -23.16 -9.47
C LEU A 88 6.78 -22.28 -8.91
N ARG A 89 7.16 -21.27 -9.67
CA ARG A 89 8.11 -20.21 -9.32
C ARG A 89 7.45 -18.86 -9.47
N ASP A 90 7.72 -17.96 -8.54
CA ASP A 90 7.30 -16.56 -8.66
C ASP A 90 7.92 -15.94 -9.92
N THR A 91 7.07 -15.30 -10.73
CA THR A 91 7.45 -14.58 -11.95
C THR A 91 6.74 -13.21 -12.02
N THR A 92 6.28 -12.69 -10.88
CA THR A 92 5.49 -11.48 -10.75
C THR A 92 6.22 -10.29 -11.39
N GLU A 93 7.48 -10.08 -11.04
CA GLU A 93 8.29 -8.97 -11.55
C GLU A 93 8.53 -9.04 -13.07
N ALA A 94 8.55 -10.23 -13.63
CA ALA A 94 8.76 -10.43 -15.06
C ALA A 94 7.45 -10.32 -15.87
N SER A 95 6.34 -10.81 -15.31
CA SER A 95 5.11 -11.03 -16.07
C SER A 95 4.06 -9.94 -15.84
N CYS A 96 3.86 -9.50 -14.59
CA CYS A 96 2.79 -8.54 -14.30
C CYS A 96 2.99 -7.15 -14.94
N PRO A 97 4.21 -6.60 -15.13
CA PRO A 97 4.36 -5.30 -15.80
C PRO A 97 3.79 -5.23 -17.21
N GLN A 98 3.61 -6.39 -17.87
CA GLN A 98 3.06 -6.49 -19.22
C GLN A 98 1.55 -6.75 -19.24
N THR A 99 0.94 -6.98 -18.07
CA THR A 99 -0.43 -7.44 -17.94
C THR A 99 -1.21 -6.50 -17.02
N ASN A 100 -2.09 -5.68 -17.61
CA ASN A 100 -2.85 -4.68 -16.86
C ASN A 100 -3.72 -5.35 -15.78
N GLY A 101 -3.60 -4.88 -14.53
CA GLY A 101 -4.36 -5.42 -13.40
C GLY A 101 -3.77 -6.68 -12.73
N CYS A 102 -2.68 -7.23 -13.28
CA CYS A 102 -1.93 -8.32 -12.66
C CYS A 102 -1.28 -7.85 -11.36
N VAL A 103 -1.44 -8.63 -10.30
CA VAL A 103 -0.87 -8.36 -8.98
C VAL A 103 0.13 -9.43 -8.54
N GLU A 104 -0.02 -10.66 -9.02
CA GLU A 104 0.94 -11.76 -8.83
C GLU A 104 1.00 -12.62 -10.08
N ALA A 105 2.16 -13.20 -10.36
CA ALA A 105 2.30 -14.22 -11.38
C ALA A 105 3.25 -15.32 -10.95
N ALA A 106 2.97 -16.55 -11.36
CA ALA A 106 3.88 -17.66 -11.18
C ALA A 106 3.89 -18.56 -12.41
N ARG A 107 4.98 -19.30 -12.58
CA ARG A 107 5.17 -20.18 -13.73
C ARG A 107 5.68 -21.54 -13.28
N SER A 108 5.19 -22.60 -13.91
CA SER A 108 5.75 -23.93 -13.87
C SER A 108 6.16 -24.37 -15.28
N ASP A 109 6.75 -25.56 -15.41
CA ASP A 109 6.99 -26.18 -16.72
C ASP A 109 5.69 -26.46 -17.48
N ARG A 110 4.57 -26.49 -16.75
CA ARG A 110 3.26 -26.85 -17.28
C ARG A 110 2.40 -25.62 -17.57
N ALA A 111 2.37 -24.58 -16.76
CA ALA A 111 1.53 -23.43 -17.08
C ALA A 111 2.05 -22.14 -16.47
N GLN A 112 1.47 -21.03 -16.93
CA GLN A 112 1.63 -19.74 -16.30
C GLN A 112 0.33 -19.32 -15.62
N PHE A 113 0.47 -18.79 -14.40
CA PHE A 113 -0.62 -18.43 -13.54
C PHE A 113 -0.53 -16.95 -13.25
N TYR A 114 -1.67 -16.27 -13.29
CA TYR A 114 -1.78 -14.85 -13.02
C TYR A 114 -2.90 -14.62 -12.01
N ARG A 115 -2.67 -13.72 -11.06
CA ARG A 115 -3.70 -13.19 -10.17
C ARG A 115 -3.95 -11.73 -10.49
N PHE A 116 -5.22 -11.36 -10.50
CA PHE A 116 -5.66 -10.00 -10.78
C PHE A 116 -6.25 -9.34 -9.54
N ALA A 117 -6.21 -8.01 -9.51
CA ALA A 117 -6.91 -7.23 -8.48
C ALA A 117 -8.44 -7.33 -8.65
N ASP A 118 -8.89 -7.54 -9.87
CA ASP A 118 -10.29 -7.47 -10.30
C ASP A 118 -10.66 -8.67 -11.19
N ARG A 119 -11.89 -9.15 -11.03
CA ARG A 119 -12.39 -10.34 -11.74
C ARG A 119 -12.60 -10.07 -13.23
N ASP A 120 -13.16 -8.92 -13.58
CA ASP A 120 -13.43 -8.58 -14.98
C ASP A 120 -12.12 -8.47 -15.77
N GLN A 121 -11.05 -7.98 -15.12
CA GLN A 121 -9.70 -7.96 -15.68
C GLN A 121 -9.11 -9.35 -15.91
N ALA A 122 -9.31 -10.28 -14.97
CA ALA A 122 -8.90 -11.67 -15.14
C ALA A 122 -9.62 -12.35 -16.31
N GLU A 123 -10.95 -12.20 -16.38
CA GLU A 123 -11.77 -12.77 -17.47
C GLU A 123 -11.37 -12.19 -18.83
N ALA A 124 -11.20 -10.86 -18.91
CA ALA A 124 -10.75 -10.19 -20.13
C ALA A 124 -9.35 -10.64 -20.57
N PHE A 125 -8.42 -10.82 -19.63
CA PHE A 125 -7.08 -11.31 -19.95
C PHE A 125 -7.12 -12.75 -20.44
N ALA A 126 -7.83 -13.65 -19.74
CA ALA A 126 -7.97 -15.05 -20.15
C ALA A 126 -8.56 -15.19 -21.57
N ALA A 127 -9.54 -14.36 -21.92
CA ALA A 127 -10.13 -14.34 -23.25
C ALA A 127 -9.17 -13.85 -24.36
N SER A 128 -8.07 -13.19 -24.00
CA SER A 128 -7.06 -12.72 -24.96
C SER A 128 -5.93 -13.73 -25.20
N LEU A 129 -5.84 -14.78 -24.39
CA LEU A 129 -4.87 -15.86 -24.53
C LEU A 129 -5.34 -16.90 -25.54
N GLU A 130 -4.38 -17.59 -26.18
CA GLU A 130 -4.69 -18.71 -27.10
C GLU A 130 -5.36 -19.87 -26.35
N ASP A 131 -4.83 -20.21 -25.18
CA ASP A 131 -5.38 -21.27 -24.32
C ASP A 131 -5.50 -20.81 -22.86
N GLY A 132 -6.29 -19.76 -22.65
CA GLY A 132 -6.57 -19.18 -21.35
C GLY A 132 -7.76 -19.81 -20.62
N TYR A 133 -7.69 -19.86 -19.30
CA TYR A 133 -8.81 -20.22 -18.43
C TYR A 133 -8.84 -19.30 -17.21
N ALA A 134 -10.01 -18.74 -16.89
CA ALA A 134 -10.21 -17.89 -15.71
C ALA A 134 -11.14 -18.58 -14.69
N SER A 135 -10.79 -18.45 -13.41
CA SER A 135 -11.64 -18.76 -12.27
C SER A 135 -11.50 -17.66 -11.23
N ASP A 136 -12.57 -16.88 -11.05
CA ASP A 136 -12.59 -15.62 -10.30
C ASP A 136 -11.46 -14.68 -10.74
N ARG A 137 -10.48 -14.38 -9.87
CA ARG A 137 -9.35 -13.47 -10.17
C ARG A 137 -8.09 -14.18 -10.64
N ILE A 138 -8.13 -15.50 -10.83
CA ILE A 138 -6.99 -16.28 -11.28
C ILE A 138 -7.17 -16.65 -12.75
N VAL A 139 -6.08 -16.52 -13.51
CA VAL A 139 -5.98 -17.00 -14.88
C VAL A 139 -4.89 -18.05 -14.96
N ILE A 140 -5.18 -19.16 -15.64
CA ILE A 140 -4.18 -20.10 -16.14
C ILE A 140 -4.01 -19.86 -17.64
N ASP A 141 -2.76 -19.69 -18.05
CA ASP A 141 -2.31 -19.74 -19.43
C ASP A 141 -1.65 -21.10 -19.71
N PHE A 142 -2.31 -21.91 -20.54
CA PHE A 142 -1.82 -23.21 -20.97
C PHE A 142 -1.00 -23.13 -22.28
N SER A 143 -0.89 -21.96 -22.89
CA SER A 143 -0.29 -21.76 -24.21
C SER A 143 1.18 -22.19 -24.22
N GLY A 144 1.58 -22.94 -25.26
CA GLY A 144 2.97 -23.38 -25.42
C GLY A 144 3.42 -24.47 -24.45
N HIS A 145 2.50 -25.08 -23.70
CA HIS A 145 2.81 -26.14 -22.75
C HIS A 145 2.08 -27.46 -23.08
N ALA A 146 2.78 -28.58 -22.91
CA ALA A 146 2.20 -29.90 -23.16
C ALA A 146 1.39 -30.38 -21.94
N TRP A 147 0.06 -30.22 -22.00
CA TRP A 147 -0.86 -30.80 -21.02
C TRP A 147 -1.54 -32.06 -21.55
N SER A 148 -1.72 -33.05 -20.66
CA SER A 148 -2.77 -34.03 -20.87
C SER A 148 -4.13 -33.37 -20.61
N SER A 149 -5.17 -33.79 -21.34
CA SER A 149 -6.54 -33.32 -21.10
C SER A 149 -6.97 -33.52 -19.65
N SER A 150 -6.58 -34.66 -19.04
CA SER A 150 -6.87 -34.97 -17.64
C SER A 150 -6.15 -34.04 -16.65
N GLY A 151 -4.90 -33.68 -16.92
CA GLY A 151 -4.14 -32.76 -16.08
C GLY A 151 -4.74 -31.36 -16.11
N ARG A 152 -5.16 -30.91 -17.31
CA ARG A 152 -5.79 -29.60 -17.50
C ARG A 152 -7.10 -29.51 -16.74
N GLU A 153 -8.00 -30.47 -16.92
CA GLU A 153 -9.26 -30.50 -16.18
C GLU A 153 -9.04 -30.55 -14.67
N GLN A 154 -8.03 -31.28 -14.20
CA GLN A 154 -7.72 -31.32 -12.78
C GLN A 154 -7.27 -29.96 -12.26
N ALA A 155 -6.43 -29.23 -13.00
CA ALA A 155 -5.99 -27.89 -12.64
C ALA A 155 -7.19 -26.92 -12.54
N GLN A 156 -8.07 -26.95 -13.53
CA GLN A 156 -9.29 -26.14 -13.60
C GLN A 156 -10.22 -26.44 -12.42
N ARG A 157 -10.52 -27.73 -12.17
CA ARG A 157 -11.33 -28.15 -11.02
C ARG A 157 -10.73 -27.73 -9.69
N THR A 158 -9.42 -27.88 -9.51
CA THR A 158 -8.77 -27.46 -8.25
C THR A 158 -8.89 -25.96 -8.06
N LEU A 159 -8.71 -25.15 -9.12
CA LEU A 159 -8.93 -23.71 -9.04
C LEU A 159 -10.38 -23.36 -8.70
N ASP A 160 -11.34 -23.92 -9.43
CA ASP A 160 -12.77 -23.70 -9.18
C ASP A 160 -13.15 -24.07 -7.75
N HIS A 161 -12.71 -25.22 -7.24
CA HIS A 161 -12.99 -25.57 -5.84
C HIS A 161 -12.33 -24.64 -4.83
N THR A 162 -11.15 -24.11 -5.14
CA THR A 162 -10.45 -23.21 -4.23
C THR A 162 -11.10 -21.82 -4.22
N TRP A 163 -11.63 -21.38 -5.37
CA TRP A 163 -12.08 -20.00 -5.59
C TRP A 163 -13.56 -19.75 -5.82
N SER A 164 -14.29 -20.71 -6.36
CA SER A 164 -15.72 -20.57 -6.61
C SER A 164 -16.60 -21.16 -5.51
N SER A 165 -16.06 -21.77 -4.44
CA SER A 165 -16.91 -22.30 -3.36
C SER A 165 -17.50 -21.16 -2.50
N ASP A 166 -18.84 -21.10 -2.49
CA ASP A 166 -19.69 -20.23 -1.66
C ASP A 166 -19.58 -20.52 -0.16
#